data_AF-Q6IZE0-F1
#
_entry.id   AF-Q6IZE0-F1
#
_cell.length_a   1.000
_cell.length_b   1.000
_cell.length_c   1.000
_cell.angle_alpha   90.00
_cell.angle_beta   90.00
_cell.angle_gamma   90.00
#
_symmetry.space_group_name_H-M   'P 1'
#
loop_
_entity.id
_entity.type
_entity.pdbx_description
1 polymer ?
#
loop_
_entity_poly.entity_id
_entity_poly.type
_entity_poly.pdbx_seq_one_letter_code
_entity_poly.pdbx_strand_id
1 'polypeptide(L)' 'VSDAYIAKPHNCVYECAKNEYCNDLCTKNGAKSGYCQWLGKYGNGCWCIELPDNVPIRVPGKCHRK' A
#
# COMPACT_ATOMS: atom_id res chain seq x y z
N VAL A 1 -6.51 10.91 -7.44
CA VAL A 1 -6.20 9.46 -7.40
C VAL A 1 -4.78 9.27 -7.85
N SER A 2 -4.05 8.32 -7.26
CA SER A 2 -2.66 8.02 -7.63
C SER A 2 -2.31 6.55 -7.39
N ASP A 3 -1.31 6.05 -8.11
CA ASP A 3 -0.79 4.70 -7.94
C ASP A 3 0.34 4.73 -6.90
N ALA A 4 0.16 4.02 -5.79
CA ALA A 4 1.11 4.09 -4.68
C ALA A 4 1.01 2.88 -3.74
N TYR A 5 2.05 2.72 -2.92
CA TYR A 5 1.99 1.86 -1.75
C TYR A 5 1.03 2.46 -0.71
N ILE A 6 -0.04 1.73 -0.39
CA ILE A 6 -0.90 2.10 0.73
C ILE A 6 -0.14 1.97 2.05
N ALA A 7 -0.27 2.98 2.91
CA ALA A 7 0.43 3.03 4.18
C ALA A 7 -0.52 2.80 5.36
N LYS A 8 -0.03 2.00 6.31
CA LYS A 8 -0.50 1.98 7.69
C LYS A 8 -0.11 3.30 8.38
N PRO A 9 -0.73 3.62 9.53
CA PRO A 9 -0.24 4.69 10.40
C PRO A 9 1.27 4.60 10.62
N HIS A 10 1.91 5.75 10.74
CA HIS A 10 3.37 5.86 10.94
C HIS A 10 4.24 5.42 9.75
N ASN A 11 3.73 5.60 8.52
CA ASN A 11 4.51 5.48 7.29
C ASN A 11 5.06 4.06 7.04
N CYS A 12 4.27 3.04 7.39
CA CYS A 12 4.63 1.64 7.22
C CYS A 12 3.81 1.02 6.08
N VAL A 13 4.40 0.13 5.29
CA VAL A 13 3.65 -0.58 4.22
C VAL A 13 2.76 -1.68 4.81
N TYR A 14 1.73 -2.06 4.06
CA TYR A 14 1.04 -3.31 4.30
C TYR A 14 1.86 -4.47 3.73
N GLU A 15 2.59 -5.14 4.62
CA GLU A 15 3.33 -6.37 4.29
C GLU A 15 2.39 -7.41 3.66
N CYS A 16 2.87 -8.03 2.59
CA CYS A 16 2.07 -8.95 1.80
C CYS A 16 2.89 -10.13 1.28
N ALA A 17 2.18 -11.22 0.98
CA ALA A 17 2.70 -12.37 0.25
C ALA A 17 1.70 -12.91 -0.79
N LYS A 18 0.51 -12.32 -0.89
CA LYS A 18 -0.55 -12.74 -1.81
C LYS A 18 -1.13 -11.51 -2.49
N ASN A 19 -1.34 -11.57 -3.80
CA ASN A 19 -1.92 -10.45 -4.55
C ASN A 19 -3.37 -10.19 -4.17
N GLU A 20 -4.16 -11.24 -3.91
CA GLU A 20 -5.56 -11.14 -3.51
C GLU A 20 -5.74 -10.31 -2.23
N TYR A 21 -4.83 -10.44 -1.26
CA TYR A 21 -4.84 -9.65 -0.03
C TYR A 21 -4.71 -8.16 -0.32
N CYS A 22 -3.78 -7.78 -1.19
CA CYS A 22 -3.59 -6.39 -1.56
C CYS A 22 -4.74 -5.88 -2.44
N ASN A 23 -5.30 -6.72 -3.31
CA ASN A 23 -6.44 -6.33 -4.12
C ASN A 23 -7.65 -5.98 -3.23
N ASP A 24 -8.00 -6.86 -2.30
CA ASP A 24 -9.08 -6.63 -1.33
C ASP A 24 -8.81 -5.40 -0.44
N LEU A 25 -7.57 -5.23 0.04
CA LEU A 25 -7.19 -4.06 0.83
C LEU A 25 -7.35 -2.76 0.03
N CYS A 26 -6.85 -2.72 -1.20
CA CYS A 26 -6.88 -1.52 -2.04
C CYS A 26 -8.31 -1.17 -2.44
N THR A 27 -9.13 -2.15 -2.86
CA THR A 27 -10.53 -1.90 -3.24
C THR A 27 -11.39 -1.47 -2.06
N LYS A 28 -11.16 -2.02 -0.86
CA LYS A 28 -11.81 -1.55 0.38
C LYS A 28 -11.48 -0.09 0.73
N ASN A 29 -10.33 0.41 0.28
CA ASN A 29 -9.92 1.80 0.45
C ASN A 29 -10.26 2.68 -0.77
N GLY A 30 -11.10 2.19 -1.70
CA GLY A 30 -11.57 2.94 -2.85
C GLY A 30 -10.62 2.98 -4.04
N ALA A 31 -9.57 2.17 -4.04
CA ALA A 31 -8.73 1.97 -5.23
C ALA A 31 -9.44 1.06 -6.24
N LYS A 32 -8.99 1.10 -7.49
CA LYS A 32 -9.52 0.22 -8.56
C LYS A 32 -9.08 -1.23 -8.39
N SER A 33 -7.82 -1.43 -7.99
CA SER A 33 -7.24 -2.74 -7.74
C SER A 33 -5.95 -2.61 -6.94
N GLY A 34 -5.37 -3.75 -6.56
CA GLY A 34 -4.08 -3.77 -5.89
C GLY A 34 -3.40 -5.13 -6.02
N TYR A 35 -2.08 -5.13 -5.80
CA TYR A 35 -1.29 -6.35 -5.83
C TYR A 35 -0.10 -6.26 -4.88
N CYS A 36 0.51 -7.40 -4.60
CA CYS A 36 1.69 -7.46 -3.74
C CYS A 36 2.94 -7.18 -4.56
N GLN A 37 3.54 -6.02 -4.35
CA GLN A 37 4.81 -5.67 -4.99
C GLN A 37 5.94 -6.31 -4.18
N TRP A 38 6.50 -7.37 -4.73
CA TRP A 38 7.64 -8.08 -4.17
C TRP A 38 8.95 -7.33 -4.37
N LEU A 39 9.85 -7.39 -3.37
CA LEU A 39 11.18 -6.77 -3.42
C LEU A 39 11.15 -5.29 -3.85
N GLY A 40 10.09 -4.57 -3.46
CA GLY A 40 10.00 -3.14 -3.70
C GLY A 40 10.95 -2.33 -2.82
N LYS A 41 10.97 -1.01 -3.02
CA LYS A 41 11.78 -0.06 -2.22
C LYS A 41 11.59 -0.21 -0.71
N TYR A 42 10.45 -0.73 -0.29
CA TYR A 42 10.05 -0.88 1.11
C TYR A 42 9.81 -2.35 1.51
N GLY A 43 10.39 -3.31 0.78
CA GLY A 43 10.12 -4.73 0.94
C GLY A 43 8.87 -5.17 0.19
N ASN A 44 8.23 -6.25 0.66
CA ASN A 44 6.98 -6.73 0.10
C ASN A 44 5.84 -5.87 0.64
N GLY A 45 5.21 -5.08 -0.23
CA GLY A 45 4.18 -4.14 0.17
C GLY A 45 3.01 -4.11 -0.81
N CYS A 46 1.81 -3.87 -0.30
CA CYS A 46 0.64 -3.68 -1.16
C CYS A 46 0.75 -2.39 -1.97
N TRP A 47 0.71 -2.54 -3.28
CA TRP A 47 0.63 -1.45 -4.24
C TRP A 47 -0.82 -1.34 -4.74
N CYS A 48 -1.39 -0.15 -4.65
CA CYS A 48 -2.76 0.14 -5.09
C CYS A 48 -2.73 0.96 -6.38
N ILE A 49 -3.66 0.65 -7.28
CA ILE A 49 -3.88 1.36 -8.55
C ILE A 49 -5.12 2.25 -8.42
N GLU A 50 -4.99 3.51 -8.82
CA GLU A 50 -6.01 4.56 -8.70
C GLU A 50 -6.49 4.76 -7.24
N LEU A 51 -5.56 4.80 -6.28
CA LEU A 51 -5.88 5.03 -4.88
C LEU A 51 -6.35 6.49 -4.66
N PRO A 52 -7.47 6.73 -3.94
CA PRO A 52 -7.95 8.08 -3.63
C PRO A 52 -6.95 8.91 -2.80
N ASP A 53 -6.88 10.22 -3.06
CA ASP A 53 -5.86 11.11 -2.47
C ASP A 53 -6.04 11.33 -0.96
N ASN A 54 -7.19 10.96 -0.41
CA ASN A 54 -7.47 10.99 1.03
C ASN A 54 -6.94 9.75 1.78
N VAL A 55 -6.42 8.74 1.08
CA VAL A 55 -5.86 7.53 1.70
C VAL A 55 -4.37 7.72 1.97
N PRO A 56 -3.87 7.39 3.18
CA PRO A 56 -2.45 7.48 3.47
C PRO A 56 -1.60 6.57 2.56
N ILE A 57 -0.56 7.15 1.97
CA ILE A 57 0.43 6.44 1.14
C ILE A 57 1.81 6.43 1.79
N ARG A 58 2.66 5.50 1.37
CA ARG A 58 4.05 5.38 1.84
C ARG A 58 4.89 6.49 1.21
N VAL A 59 5.42 7.38 2.04
CA VAL A 59 6.29 8.49 1.64
C VAL A 59 7.74 8.25 2.07
N PRO A 60 8.77 8.79 1.39
CA PRO A 60 10.16 8.63 1.82
C PRO A 60 10.35 8.94 3.32
N GLY A 61 11.01 8.04 4.05
CA GLY A 61 11.18 8.15 5.51
C GLY A 61 11.15 6.78 6.19
N LYS A 62 11.48 6.74 7.48
CA LYS A 62 11.42 5.50 8.27
C LYS A 62 9.95 5.17 8.61
N CYS A 63 9.65 3.87 8.63
CA CYS A 63 8.45 3.37 9.30
C CYS A 63 8.71 3.44 10.80
N HIS A 64 7.84 4.14 11.53
CA HIS A 64 7.96 4.26 12.98
C HIS A 64 6.97 3.28 13.60
N ARG A 65 7.47 2.08 13.91
CA ARG A 65 6.72 1.10 14.70
C ARG A 65 6.52 1.73 16.09
N LYS A 66 5.27 1.95 16.52
CA LYS A 66 5.00 2.18 17.95
C LYS A 66 5.43 0.96 18.74
#